data_AF-A0A847AW14-F1
#
_entry.id   AF-A0A847AW14-F1
#
_cell.length_a   1.000
_cell.length_b   1.000
_cell.length_c   1.000
_cell.angle_alpha   90.00
_cell.angle_beta   90.00
_cell.angle_gamma   90.00
#
_symmetry.space_group_name_H-M   'P 1'
#
loop_
_entity.id
_entity.type
_entity.pdbx_description
1 polymer ?
#
loop_
_entity_poly.entity_id
_entity_poly.type
_entity_poly.pdbx_seq_one_letter_code
_entity_poly.pdbx_strand_id
1 'polypeptide(L)' 'MNVLAKIEKDNGMMSKDVAEKLRITKGYYSMLKNGVRPMSKEIGLRIHELYGIPLEAIFFPQRVDKKSINSTGTDG' A
#
# COMPACT_ATOMS: atom_id res chain seq x y z
N MET A 1 6.94 0.65 -2.16
CA MET A 1 6.25 -0.49 -1.51
C MET A 1 4.97 0.06 -0.89
N ASN A 2 3.79 -0.53 -1.17
CA ASN A 2 2.51 -0.05 -0.64
C ASN A 2 2.36 -0.45 0.85
N VAL A 3 1.61 0.33 1.64
CA VAL A 3 1.33 0.09 3.07
C VAL A 3 0.79 -1.32 3.33
N LEU A 4 -0.06 -1.84 2.44
CA LEU A 4 -0.62 -3.19 2.55
C LEU A 4 0.46 -4.29 2.41
N ALA A 5 1.42 -4.09 1.51
CA ALA A 5 2.55 -5.02 1.37
C ALA A 5 3.50 -4.96 2.58
N LYS A 6 3.61 -3.79 3.22
CA LYS A 6 4.36 -3.62 4.47
C LYS A 6 3.69 -4.39 5.60
N ILE A 7 2.36 -4.28 5.77
CA ILE A 7 1.60 -5.02 6.78
C ILE A 7 1.82 -6.53 6.65
N GLU A 8 1.72 -7.08 5.44
CA GLU A 8 1.95 -8.51 5.18
C GLU A 8 3.35 -8.94 5.62
N LYS A 9 4.38 -8.18 5.24
CA LYS A 9 5.77 -8.48 5.54
C LYS A 9 6.06 -8.39 7.05
N ASP A 10 5.61 -7.31 7.69
CA ASP A 10 5.92 -7.02 9.10
C ASP A 10 5.20 -8.01 10.04
N ASN A 11 4.09 -8.60 9.61
CA ASN A 11 3.29 -9.55 10.40
C ASN A 11 3.41 -11.01 9.93
N GLY A 12 4.17 -11.29 8.87
CA GLY A 12 4.25 -12.64 8.28
C GLY A 12 2.90 -13.18 7.78
N MET A 13 2.00 -12.29 7.35
CA MET A 13 0.62 -12.63 6.99
C MET A 13 0.41 -12.76 5.48
N MET A 14 -0.50 -13.64 5.07
CA MET A 14 -0.94 -13.70 3.69
C MET A 14 -1.97 -12.62 3.39
N SER A 15 -2.07 -12.20 2.12
CA SER A 15 -3.09 -11.23 1.67
C SER A 15 -4.53 -11.63 2.03
N LYS A 16 -4.80 -12.94 2.13
CA LYS A 16 -6.11 -13.46 2.55
C LYS A 16 -6.41 -13.09 4.01
N ASP A 17 -5.45 -13.31 4.90
CA ASP A 17 -5.63 -13.09 6.34
C ASP A 17 -5.81 -11.59 6.64
N VAL A 18 -5.05 -10.73 5.96
CA VAL A 18 -5.18 -9.28 6.09
C VAL A 18 -6.54 -8.81 5.55
N ALA A 19 -7.01 -9.36 4.43
CA ALA A 19 -8.33 -9.04 3.89
C ALA A 19 -9.47 -9.45 4.84
N GLU A 20 -9.38 -10.63 5.46
CA GLU A 20 -10.34 -11.09 6.45
C GLU A 20 -10.37 -10.19 7.69
N LYS A 21 -9.20 -9.81 8.22
CA LYS A 21 -9.10 -8.85 9.34
C LYS A 21 -9.69 -7.48 9.01
N LEU A 22 -9.50 -7.01 7.78
CA LEU A 22 -10.08 -5.75 7.29
C LEU A 22 -11.56 -5.88 6.91
N ARG A 23 -12.13 -7.10 6.97
CA ARG A 23 -13.50 -7.44 6.57
C ARG A 23 -13.81 -7.04 5.13
N ILE A 24 -12.87 -7.31 4.23
CA ILE A 24 -13.02 -7.07 2.79
C ILE A 24 -12.72 -8.35 2.00
N THR A 25 -13.19 -8.40 0.76
CA THR A 25 -12.89 -9.53 -0.11
C THR A 25 -11.42 -9.51 -0.53
N LYS A 26 -10.85 -10.70 -0.77
CA LYS A 26 -9.48 -10.85 -1.32
C LYS A 26 -9.30 -10.07 -2.64
N GLY A 27 -10.34 -10.05 -3.48
CA GLY A 27 -10.33 -9.30 -4.73
C GLY A 27 -10.24 -7.79 -4.49
N TYR A 28 -11.01 -7.26 -3.54
CA TYR A 28 -10.95 -5.84 -3.20
C TYR A 28 -9.61 -5.46 -2.57
N TYR A 29 -9.09 -6.29 -1.67
CA TYR A 29 -7.75 -6.12 -1.11
C TYR A 29 -6.67 -6.07 -2.20
N SER A 30 -6.72 -6.96 -3.20
CA SER A 30 -5.80 -6.95 -4.34
C SER A 30 -5.89 -5.65 -5.14
N MET A 31 -7.10 -5.14 -5.40
CA MET A 31 -7.30 -3.86 -6.09
C MET A 31 -6.69 -2.68 -5.31
N LEU A 32 -6.84 -2.66 -3.98
CA LEU A 32 -6.23 -1.64 -3.12
C LEU A 32 -4.70 -1.74 -3.13
N LYS A 33 -4.17 -2.96 -3.01
CA LYS A 33 -2.73 -3.23 -2.97
C LYS A 33 -2.02 -2.81 -4.25
N ASN A 34 -2.65 -3.07 -5.40
CA ASN A 34 -2.12 -2.72 -6.72
C ASN A 34 -2.46 -1.29 -7.16
N GLY A 35 -3.19 -0.51 -6.35
CA GLY A 35 -3.57 0.86 -6.67
C GLY A 35 -4.66 1.01 -7.74
N VAL A 36 -5.35 -0.08 -8.11
CA VAL A 36 -6.48 -0.07 -9.06
C VAL A 36 -7.68 0.67 -8.47
N ARG A 37 -7.89 0.57 -7.15
CA ARG A 37 -8.90 1.34 -6.43
C ARG A 37 -8.23 2.16 -5.32
N PRO A 38 -8.67 3.42 -5.11
CA PRO A 38 -8.23 4.19 -3.96
C PRO A 38 -8.77 3.55 -2.67
N MET A 39 -8.00 3.71 -1.60
CA MET A 39 -8.41 3.28 -0.26
C MET A 39 -9.47 4.23 0.30
N SER A 40 -10.54 3.68 0.87
CA SER A 40 -11.55 4.48 1.56
C SER A 40 -11.06 4.91 2.95
N LYS A 41 -11.67 5.97 3.49
CA LYS A 41 -11.40 6.44 4.86
C LYS A 41 -11.63 5.35 5.90
N GLU A 42 -12.74 4.61 5.76
CA GLU A 42 -13.11 3.51 6.66
C GLU A 42 -12.03 2.42 6.71
N ILE A 43 -11.47 2.01 5.57
CA ILE A 43 -10.41 1.01 5.54
C ILE A 43 -9.12 1.56 6.13
N GLY A 44 -8.78 2.82 5.85
CA GLY A 44 -7.61 3.46 6.46
C GLY A 44 -7.71 3.51 7.99
N LEU A 45 -8.88 3.84 8.54
CA LEU A 45 -9.13 3.83 9.98
C LEU A 45 -8.98 2.42 10.58
N ARG A 46 -9.53 1.39 9.93
CA ARG A 46 -9.34 0.00 10.38
C ARG A 46 -7.87 -0.42 10.37
N ILE A 47 -7.10 -0.02 9.37
CA ILE A 47 -5.66 -0.30 9.31
C ILE A 47 -4.94 0.39 10.47
N HIS A 48 -5.29 1.64 10.77
CA HIS A 48 -4.76 2.36 11.91
C HIS A 48 -5.06 1.65 13.23
N GLU A 49 -6.32 1.26 13.45
CA GLU A 49 -6.76 0.58 14.67
C GLU A 49 -6.11 -0.80 14.85
N LEU A 50 -5.99 -1.59 13.77
CA LEU A 50 -5.51 -2.98 13.85
C LEU A 50 -3.99 -3.09 13.87
N TYR A 51 -3.29 -2.18 13.21
CA TYR A 51 -1.83 -2.28 12.99
C TYR A 51 -1.05 -1.08 13.51
N GLY A 52 -1.71 -0.09 14.12
CA GLY A 52 -1.06 1.09 14.69
C GLY A 52 -0.40 2.01 13.65
N ILE A 53 -0.75 1.87 12.37
CA ILE A 53 -0.13 2.65 11.30
C ILE A 53 -0.75 4.06 11.28
N PRO A 54 0.05 5.14 11.26
CA PRO A 54 -0.48 6.51 11.15
C PRO A 54 -1.26 6.70 9.85
N LEU A 55 -2.37 7.45 9.91
CA LEU A 55 -3.22 7.73 8.74
C LEU A 55 -2.43 8.45 7.65
N GLU A 56 -1.43 9.25 8.02
CA GLU A 56 -0.55 9.95 7.10
C GLU A 56 0.21 8.97 6.21
N ALA A 57 0.72 7.88 6.79
CA ALA A 57 1.44 6.85 6.06
C ALA A 57 0.53 6.03 5.14
N ILE A 58 -0.76 5.97 5.44
CA ILE A 58 -1.77 5.25 4.66
C ILE A 58 -2.20 6.07 3.44
N PHE A 59 -2.53 7.36 3.63
CA PHE A 59 -3.10 8.22 2.58
C PHE A 59 -2.05 9.06 1.83
N PHE A 60 -0.90 9.33 2.43
CA PHE A 60 0.18 10.12 1.85
C PHE A 60 1.48 9.30 1.77
N PRO A 61 1.49 8.17 1.04
CA PRO A 61 2.71 7.40 0.87
C PRO A 61 3.77 8.30 0.20
N GLN A 62 4.93 8.44 0.83
CA GLN A 62 6.04 9.22 0.27
C GLN A 62 6.36 8.69 -1.13
N ARG A 63 6.08 9.50 -2.15
CA ARG A 63 6.50 9.22 -3.52
C ARG A 63 7.99 9.48 -3.59
N VAL A 64 8.78 8.43 -3.45
CA VAL A 64 10.14 8.46 -3.99
C VAL A 64 9.98 8.28 -5.48
N ASP A 65 9.77 9.39 -6.19
CA ASP A 65 9.83 9.38 -7.65
C ASP A 65 11.24 8.90 -8.01
N LYS A 66 11.35 7.65 -8.47
CA LYS A 66 12.53 7.22 -9.22
C LYS A 66 12.48 8.00 -10.52
N LYS A 67 12.95 9.25 -10.49
CA LYS A 67 13.28 9.99 -11.70
C LYS A 67 14.32 9.13 -12.41
N SER A 68 13.88 8.47 -13.47
CA SER A 68 14.75 7.78 -14.42
C SER A 68 15.71 8.85 -14.94
N ILE A 69 16.92 8.89 -14.40
CA ILE A 69 17.99 9.67 -15.00
C ILE A 69 18.38 8.86 -16.23
N ASN A 70 17.69 9.08 -17.35
CA ASN A 70 18.16 8.61 -18.64
C ASN A 70 19.36 9.51 -19.01
N SER A 71 20.54 9.17 -18.50
CA SER A 71 21.80 9.75 -18.96
C SER A 71 22.22 9.03 -20.24
N THR A 72 21.72 9.48 -21.38
CA THR A 72 22.38 9.22 -22.67
C THR A 72 22.48 10.53 -23.43
N GLY A 73 23.32 11.42 -22.90
CA GLY A 73 24.05 12.36 -23.72
C GLY A 73 25.30 11.65 -24.22
N THR A 74 25.37 11.40 -25.51
CA THR A 74 26.63 11.22 -26.23
C THR A 74 26.61 12.29 -27.31
N ASP A 75 27.49 13.28 -27.13
CA ASP A 75 27.70 14.39 -28.03
C ASP A 75 28.15 13.88 -29.41
N GLY A 76 27.58 14.46 -30.47
CA GLY A 76 27.96 14.22 -31.86
C GLY A 76 28.89 15.29 -32.40
#